data_AF-A0A1J3HIP8-F1
#
_entry.id   AF-A0A1J3HIP8-F1
#
_cell.length_a   1.000
_cell.length_b   1.000
_cell.length_c   1.000
_cell.angle_alpha   90.00
_cell.angle_beta   90.00
_cell.angle_gamma   90.00
#
_symmetry.space_group_name_H-M   'P 1'
#
loop_
_entity.id
_entity.type
_entity.pdbx_description
1 polymer ?
#
loop_
_entity_poly.entity_id
_entity_poly.type
_entity_poly.pdbx_seq_one_letter_code
_entity_poly.pdbx_strand_id
1 'polypeptide(L)'
;GFDIYDLDLTSVNSNAELRKLLMSTANRSILIVEDIDCSIEFKDRTVDEPSHEDDDSVQKTVTLSGLLNFVDGLWSSCGNERIIVFTTNYTEKLDPALLRPGRMDMHIHMSYCTPAAFKVLAWNYLEIEQHVLFEQIEEYIRDIQVTPAEIAEQLMRSDSVDKVLQGLIVFLKTKKMENDNI
;
A
#
# COMPACT_ATOMS: atom_id res chain seq x y z
N GLY A 1 -8.53 -5.66 -22.04
CA GLY A 1 -8.28 -5.25 -20.65
C GLY A 1 -6.83 -4.86 -20.52
N PHE A 2 -6.39 -4.54 -19.31
CA PHE A 2 -4.96 -4.49 -19.00
C PHE A 2 -4.51 -5.84 -18.45
N ASP A 3 -3.28 -6.26 -18.77
CA ASP A 3 -2.64 -7.42 -18.15
C ASP A 3 -2.00 -7.00 -16.82
N ILE A 4 -2.23 -7.77 -15.74
CA ILE A 4 -1.75 -7.44 -14.40
C ILE A 4 -0.53 -8.31 -14.07
N TYR A 5 0.55 -7.67 -13.65
CA TYR A 5 1.79 -8.31 -13.23
C TYR A 5 2.14 -7.87 -11.81
N ASP A 6 2.56 -8.82 -10.99
CA ASP A 6 3.15 -8.57 -9.68
C ASP A 6 4.67 -8.78 -9.76
N LEU A 7 5.45 -7.84 -9.25
CA LEU A 7 6.90 -7.84 -9.31
C LEU A 7 7.49 -7.87 -7.90
N ASP A 8 7.95 -9.05 -7.51
CA ASP A 8 8.75 -9.24 -6.30
C ASP A 8 10.20 -8.81 -6.55
N LEU A 9 10.55 -7.60 -6.11
CA LEU A 9 11.91 -7.07 -6.18
C LEU A 9 12.93 -7.87 -5.35
N THR A 10 12.49 -8.61 -4.33
CA THR A 10 13.40 -9.39 -3.49
C THR A 10 13.99 -10.60 -4.24
N SER A 11 13.29 -11.07 -5.27
CA SER A 11 13.69 -12.19 -6.13
C SER A 11 14.63 -11.79 -7.27
N VAL A 12 14.80 -10.48 -7.53
CA VAL A 12 15.57 -9.96 -8.66
C VAL A 12 17.01 -9.64 -8.23
N ASN A 13 17.98 -10.28 -8.89
CA ASN A 13 19.39 -10.22 -8.46
C ASN A 13 20.20 -9.15 -9.19
N SER A 14 19.70 -8.61 -10.30
CA SER A 14 20.40 -7.59 -11.09
C SER A 14 19.49 -6.65 -11.87
N ASN A 15 19.98 -5.44 -12.17
CA ASN A 15 19.29 -4.50 -13.05
C ASN A 15 19.07 -5.05 -14.47
N ALA A 16 19.92 -5.98 -14.94
CA ALA A 16 19.74 -6.61 -16.25
C ALA A 16 18.54 -7.58 -16.25
N GLU A 17 18.36 -8.32 -15.16
CA GLU A 17 17.21 -9.20 -14.94
C GLU A 17 15.92 -8.39 -14.80
N LEU A 18 15.93 -7.33 -13.99
CA LEU A 18 14.83 -6.37 -13.87
C LEU A 18 14.42 -5.81 -15.23
N ARG A 19 15.41 -5.39 -16.03
CA ARG A 19 15.19 -4.90 -17.40
C ARG A 19 14.50 -5.96 -18.27
N LYS A 20 14.95 -7.21 -18.20
CA LYS A 20 14.36 -8.30 -18.97
C LYS A 20 12.91 -8.57 -18.57
N LEU A 21 12.62 -8.59 -17.27
CA LEU A 21 11.27 -8.78 -16.73
C LEU A 21 10.31 -7.69 -17.24
N LEU A 22 10.72 -6.42 -17.09
CA LEU A 22 9.93 -5.28 -17.54
C LEU A 22 9.70 -5.28 -19.06
N MET A 23 10.71 -5.67 -19.84
CA MET A 23 10.56 -5.82 -21.30
C MET A 23 9.67 -7.00 -21.71
N SER A 24 9.51 -8.00 -20.85
CA SER A 24 8.66 -9.17 -21.11
C SER A 24 7.17 -8.92 -20.82
N THR A 25 6.84 -7.82 -20.14
CA THR A 25 5.45 -7.42 -19.90
C THR A 25 4.75 -7.03 -21.21
N ALA A 26 3.49 -7.43 -21.35
CA ALA A 26 2.66 -7.10 -22.49
C ALA A 26 2.46 -5.57 -22.62
N ASN A 27 2.04 -5.14 -23.81
CA ASN A 27 1.54 -3.78 -23.99
C ASN A 27 0.17 -3.66 -23.31
N ARG A 28 -0.16 -2.50 -22.74
CA ARG A 28 -1.39 -2.30 -21.93
C ARG A 28 -1.34 -3.15 -20.67
N SER A 29 -0.34 -2.88 -19.82
CA SER A 29 -0.12 -3.63 -18.57
C SER A 29 -0.20 -2.75 -17.33
N ILE A 30 -0.61 -3.34 -16.21
CA ILE A 30 -0.46 -2.80 -14.85
C ILE A 30 0.60 -3.63 -14.15
N LEU A 31 1.66 -2.97 -13.69
CA LEU A 31 2.72 -3.57 -12.90
C LEU A 31 2.55 -3.14 -11.44
N ILE A 32 2.45 -4.09 -10.53
CA ILE A 32 2.39 -3.85 -9.10
C ILE A 32 3.77 -4.17 -8.51
N VAL A 33 4.27 -3.26 -7.69
CA VAL A 33 5.52 -3.43 -6.95
C VAL A 33 5.21 -3.16 -5.49
N GLU A 34 5.10 -4.23 -4.71
CA GLU A 34 4.65 -4.15 -3.31
C GLU A 34 5.80 -3.90 -2.35
N ASP A 35 5.49 -3.27 -1.20
CA ASP A 35 6.36 -3.11 -0.03
C ASP A 35 7.78 -2.66 -0.38
N ILE A 36 7.88 -1.58 -1.15
CA ILE A 36 9.17 -1.05 -1.61
C ILE A 36 10.05 -0.56 -0.44
N ASP A 37 9.45 -0.26 0.72
CA ASP A 37 10.14 0.08 1.96
C ASP A 37 10.93 -1.11 2.55
N CYS A 38 10.52 -2.34 2.27
CA CYS A 38 11.18 -3.57 2.73
C CYS A 38 12.13 -4.16 1.69
N SER A 39 11.80 -4.00 0.40
CA SER A 39 12.49 -4.67 -0.71
C SER A 39 13.84 -4.05 -1.09
N ILE A 40 14.07 -2.80 -0.69
CA ILE A 40 15.20 -2.00 -1.15
C ILE A 40 15.85 -1.46 0.11
N GLU A 41 17.09 -1.86 0.40
CA GLU A 41 17.87 -1.16 1.41
C GLU A 41 18.00 0.29 0.95
N PHE A 42 17.23 1.18 1.58
CA PHE A 42 17.42 2.61 1.46
C PHE A 42 18.76 2.91 2.11
N LYS A 43 19.84 2.77 1.33
CA LYS A 43 21.14 3.30 1.72
C LYS A 43 20.94 4.81 1.82
N ASP A 44 20.74 5.25 3.06
CA ASP A 44 20.73 6.64 3.45
C ASP A 44 22.00 7.26 2.87
N ARG A 45 21.86 8.15 1.89
CA ARG A 45 23.00 8.87 1.31
C ARG A 45 23.55 9.94 2.25
N THR A 46 23.16 9.92 3.52
CA THR A 46 23.37 10.98 4.50
C THR A 46 24.47 10.67 5.52
N VAL A 47 25.17 9.54 5.42
CA VAL A 47 26.36 9.28 6.23
C VAL A 47 27.49 8.78 5.36
N ASP A 48 28.43 9.68 5.05
CA ASP A 48 29.79 9.36 4.61
C ASP A 48 30.53 8.60 5.73
N GLU A 49 30.14 7.37 6.04
CA GLU A 49 31.01 6.45 6.75
C GLU A 49 31.68 5.51 5.74
N PRO A 50 33.02 5.38 5.78
CA PRO A 50 33.72 4.42 4.96
C PRO A 50 33.37 3.03 5.49
N SER A 51 32.44 2.34 4.84
CA SER A 51 32.14 0.96 5.16
C SER A 51 33.37 0.12 4.89
N HIS A 52 33.99 -0.37 5.96
CA HIS A 52 35.00 -1.41 5.92
C HIS A 52 34.53 -2.56 5.05
N GLU A 53 35.37 -2.91 4.07
CA GLU A 53 35.33 -4.14 3.31
C GLU A 53 35.40 -5.32 4.30
N ASP A 54 34.29 -6.05 4.47
CA ASP A 54 34.23 -7.47 4.84
C ASP A 54 32.79 -7.84 5.22
N ASP A 55 31.92 -8.06 4.22
CA ASP A 55 30.92 -9.14 4.30
C ASP A 55 30.47 -9.54 2.89
N ASP A 56 30.58 -10.83 2.61
CA ASP A 56 30.30 -11.51 1.34
C ASP A 56 28.77 -11.67 1.11
N SER A 57 28.00 -10.67 1.53
CA SER A 57 26.58 -10.59 1.21
C SER A 57 26.45 -10.09 -0.22
N VAL A 58 25.98 -10.98 -1.09
CA VAL A 58 25.64 -10.70 -2.49
C VAL A 58 24.83 -9.40 -2.53
N GLN A 59 25.48 -8.29 -2.88
CA GLN A 59 24.84 -6.99 -2.98
C GLN A 59 23.71 -7.12 -3.99
N LYS A 60 22.45 -7.12 -3.50
CA LYS A 60 21.28 -6.94 -4.36
C LYS A 60 21.45 -5.59 -5.03
N THR A 61 21.87 -5.62 -6.29
CA THR A 61 22.21 -4.41 -7.07
C THR A 61 20.98 -3.67 -7.61
N VAL A 62 19.78 -4.13 -7.26
CA VAL A 62 18.52 -3.54 -7.69
C VAL A 62 18.14 -2.40 -6.75
N THR A 63 17.90 -1.22 -7.32
CA THR A 63 17.48 -0.03 -6.58
C THR A 63 16.20 0.54 -7.18
N LEU A 64 15.40 1.24 -6.37
CA LEU A 64 14.16 1.88 -6.83
C LEU A 64 14.45 2.93 -7.89
N SER A 65 15.53 3.70 -7.70
CA SER A 65 16.01 4.66 -8.69
C SER A 65 16.43 3.97 -9.99
N GLY A 66 17.04 2.78 -9.91
CA GLY A 66 17.39 1.96 -11.08
C GLY A 66 16.15 1.52 -11.86
N LEU A 67 15.12 1.03 -11.16
CA LEU A 67 13.82 0.69 -11.73
C LEU A 67 13.20 1.88 -12.46
N LEU A 68 13.07 3.03 -11.78
CA LEU A 68 12.46 4.21 -12.38
C LEU A 68 13.29 4.76 -13.54
N ASN A 69 14.62 4.84 -13.43
CA ASN A 69 15.49 5.29 -14.54
C ASN A 69 15.30 4.44 -15.79
N PHE A 70 15.12 3.14 -15.60
CA PHE A 70 14.88 2.23 -16.69
C PHE A 70 13.49 2.40 -17.30
N VAL A 71 12.46 2.58 -16.46
CA VAL A 71 11.09 2.90 -16.86
C VAL A 71 11.04 4.17 -17.71
N ASP A 72 11.63 5.27 -17.22
CA ASP A 72 11.72 6.53 -17.94
C ASP A 72 12.41 6.36 -19.30
N GLY A 73 13.53 5.61 -19.35
CA GLY A 73 14.33 5.42 -20.55
C GLY A 73 13.73 4.47 -21.59
N LEU A 74 13.04 3.40 -21.16
CA LEU A 74 12.38 2.48 -22.09
C LEU A 74 11.11 3.08 -22.71
N TRP A 75 10.32 3.79 -21.90
CA TRP A 75 8.93 4.11 -22.26
C TRP A 75 8.77 5.49 -22.86
N SER A 76 9.79 6.34 -22.77
CA SER A 76 9.89 7.58 -23.52
C SER A 76 9.90 7.38 -25.05
N SER A 77 10.05 6.15 -25.55
CA SER A 77 10.15 5.84 -26.99
C SER A 77 9.06 4.92 -27.55
N CYS A 78 8.23 4.29 -26.71
CA CYS A 78 7.26 3.27 -27.15
C CYS A 78 5.86 3.65 -26.66
N GLY A 79 4.89 3.79 -27.58
CA GLY A 79 3.47 4.11 -27.30
C GLY A 79 2.70 3.00 -26.58
N ASN A 80 3.32 2.34 -25.63
CA ASN A 80 2.76 1.24 -24.85
C ASN A 80 2.14 1.84 -23.58
N GLU A 81 0.82 1.76 -23.46
CA GLU A 81 0.10 2.14 -22.25
C GLU A 81 0.57 1.23 -21.10
N ARG A 82 1.16 1.80 -20.06
CA ARG A 82 1.59 1.05 -18.87
C ARG A 82 1.33 1.86 -17.62
N ILE A 83 0.82 1.20 -16.59
CA ILE A 83 0.62 1.77 -15.26
C ILE A 83 1.53 1.01 -14.31
N ILE A 84 2.30 1.72 -13.48
CA ILE A 84 3.00 1.10 -12.34
C ILE A 84 2.33 1.57 -11.07
N VAL A 85 2.01 0.64 -10.19
CA VAL A 85 1.51 0.89 -8.85
C VAL A 85 2.57 0.44 -7.86
N PHE A 86 2.94 1.35 -6.97
CA PHE A 86 3.85 1.08 -5.87
C PHE A 86 3.07 1.11 -4.55
N THR A 87 3.35 0.19 -3.64
CA THR A 87 2.84 0.26 -2.26
C THR A 87 3.99 0.51 -1.28
N THR A 88 3.71 1.27 -0.22
CA THR A 88 4.63 1.47 0.88
C THR A 88 3.90 1.83 2.16
N ASN A 89 4.43 1.40 3.30
CA ASN A 89 3.97 1.85 4.61
C ASN A 89 4.71 3.10 5.12
N TYR A 90 5.86 3.44 4.52
CA TYR A 90 6.78 4.49 5.01
C TYR A 90 7.20 5.43 3.88
N THR A 91 6.26 6.27 3.42
CA THR A 91 6.52 7.23 2.32
C THR A 91 7.69 8.18 2.60
N GLU A 92 7.96 8.48 3.87
CA GLU A 92 9.04 9.35 4.34
C GLU A 92 10.44 8.74 4.18
N LYS A 93 10.54 7.42 4.02
CA LYS A 93 11.81 6.73 3.76
C LYS A 93 12.20 6.75 2.28
N LEU A 94 11.27 7.13 1.40
CA LEU A 94 11.54 7.20 -0.03
C LEU A 94 12.39 8.43 -0.37
N ASP A 95 13.36 8.26 -1.28
CA ASP A 95 14.09 9.39 -1.85
C ASP A 95 13.10 10.36 -2.50
N PRO A 96 13.02 11.65 -2.06
CA PRO A 96 12.09 12.64 -2.62
C PRO A 96 12.23 12.84 -4.13
N ALA A 97 13.36 12.46 -4.74
CA ALA A 97 13.53 12.48 -6.19
C ALA A 97 12.60 11.51 -6.93
N LEU A 98 12.18 10.41 -6.29
CA LEU A 98 11.26 9.42 -6.84
C LEU A 98 9.82 9.95 -6.89
N LEU A 99 9.46 10.82 -5.94
CA LEU A 99 8.13 11.40 -5.79
C LEU A 99 7.87 12.60 -6.72
N ARG A 100 8.84 12.97 -7.57
CA ARG A 100 8.71 14.11 -8.48
C ARG A 100 7.76 13.79 -9.66
N PRO A 101 7.07 14.80 -10.20
CA PRO A 101 6.31 14.65 -11.44
C PRO A 101 7.17 14.08 -12.58
N GLY A 102 6.61 13.18 -13.36
CA GLY A 102 7.26 12.39 -14.40
C GLY A 102 7.83 11.05 -13.92
N ARG A 103 7.80 10.78 -12.60
CA ARG A 103 8.25 9.52 -11.98
C ARG A 103 7.10 8.79 -11.30
N MET A 104 6.63 9.36 -10.19
CA MET A 104 5.45 8.89 -9.45
C MET A 104 4.45 10.04 -9.42
N ASP A 105 3.54 10.07 -10.39
CA ASP A 105 2.66 11.23 -10.62
C ASP A 105 1.42 11.26 -9.71
N MET A 106 0.94 10.10 -9.25
CA MET A 106 -0.27 9.97 -8.44
C MET A 106 0.06 9.30 -7.11
N HIS A 107 -0.22 10.01 -6.01
CA HIS A 107 -0.01 9.50 -4.66
C HIS A 107 -1.37 9.37 -3.97
N ILE A 108 -1.69 8.15 -3.51
CA ILE A 108 -2.95 7.86 -2.83
C ILE A 108 -2.61 7.46 -1.40
N HIS A 109 -3.08 8.25 -0.43
CA HIS A 109 -2.94 7.92 0.98
C HIS A 109 -4.13 7.07 1.45
N MET A 110 -3.85 5.82 1.83
CA MET A 110 -4.84 4.89 2.35
C MET A 110 -4.93 5.02 3.88
N SER A 111 -5.83 5.90 4.34
CA SER A 111 -5.95 6.25 5.77
C SER A 111 -6.90 5.34 6.55
N TYR A 112 -7.15 5.70 7.81
CA TYR A 112 -8.13 5.06 8.68
C TYR A 112 -9.55 5.16 8.13
N CYS A 113 -10.43 4.28 8.62
CA CYS A 113 -11.81 4.21 8.23
C CYS A 113 -12.52 5.50 8.60
N THR A 114 -13.31 6.03 7.66
CA THR A 114 -14.19 7.17 7.87
C THR A 114 -15.64 6.70 7.95
N PRO A 115 -16.58 7.51 8.48
CA PRO A 115 -18.00 7.20 8.42
C PRO A 115 -18.51 6.84 7.01
N ALA A 116 -17.98 7.50 5.98
CA ALA A 116 -18.31 7.21 4.59
C ALA A 116 -17.76 5.85 4.15
N ALA A 117 -16.50 5.53 4.48
CA ALA A 117 -15.90 4.22 4.19
C ALA A 117 -16.65 3.10 4.92
N PHE A 118 -17.04 3.30 6.18
CA PHE A 118 -17.86 2.36 6.93
C PHE A 118 -19.18 2.05 6.21
N LYS A 119 -19.89 3.04 5.69
CA LYS A 119 -21.13 2.80 4.93
C LYS A 119 -20.90 1.94 3.69
N VAL A 120 -19.81 2.18 2.98
CA VAL A 120 -19.41 1.35 1.82
C VAL A 120 -19.15 -0.09 2.27
N LEU A 121 -18.44 -0.29 3.39
CA LEU A 121 -18.20 -1.63 3.95
C LEU A 121 -19.52 -2.29 4.39
N ALA A 122 -20.40 -1.56 5.08
CA ALA A 122 -21.69 -2.09 5.52
C ALA A 122 -22.56 -2.52 4.33
N TRP A 123 -22.58 -1.73 3.24
CA TRP A 123 -23.23 -2.12 2.00
C TRP A 123 -22.58 -3.38 1.39
N ASN A 124 -21.26 -3.39 1.24
CA ASN A 124 -20.55 -4.48 0.57
C ASN A 124 -20.64 -5.83 1.31
N TYR A 125 -20.65 -5.82 2.65
CA TYR A 125 -20.62 -7.04 3.46
C TYR A 125 -21.98 -7.45 4.01
N LEU A 126 -22.88 -6.49 4.26
CA LEU A 126 -24.19 -6.75 4.89
C LEU A 126 -25.38 -6.38 4.00
N GLU A 127 -25.16 -5.78 2.83
CA GLU A 127 -26.20 -5.33 1.90
C GLU A 127 -27.20 -4.33 2.53
N ILE A 128 -26.72 -3.48 3.45
CA ILE A 128 -27.53 -2.44 4.11
C ILE A 128 -26.98 -1.04 3.84
N GLU A 129 -27.87 -0.08 3.68
CA GLU A 129 -27.51 1.34 3.53
C GLU A 129 -27.72 2.16 4.81
N GLN A 130 -28.56 1.67 5.71
CA GLN A 130 -28.97 2.37 6.92
C GLN A 130 -29.29 1.39 8.05
N HIS A 131 -28.98 1.80 9.27
CA HIS A 131 -29.34 1.07 10.49
C HIS A 131 -29.42 2.03 11.66
N VAL A 132 -30.27 1.72 12.65
CA VAL A 132 -30.42 2.54 13.88
C VAL A 132 -29.12 2.68 14.68
N LEU A 133 -28.15 1.79 14.45
CA LEU A 133 -26.84 1.80 15.12
C LEU A 133 -25.75 2.56 14.35
N PHE A 134 -26.02 3.00 13.11
CA PHE A 134 -25.00 3.65 12.29
C PHE A 134 -24.51 4.96 12.89
N GLU A 135 -25.42 5.80 13.40
CA GLU A 135 -25.04 7.08 14.02
C GLU A 135 -24.03 6.87 15.15
N GLN A 136 -24.32 5.92 16.05
CA GLN A 136 -23.42 5.56 17.14
C GLN A 136 -22.08 5.00 16.64
N ILE A 137 -22.08 4.14 15.62
CA ILE A 137 -20.84 3.59 15.05
C ILE A 137 -19.99 4.70 14.41
N GLU A 138 -20.63 5.60 13.66
CA GLU A 138 -19.95 6.72 13.01
C GLU A 138 -19.33 7.68 14.03
N GLU A 139 -19.99 7.93 15.16
CA GLU A 139 -19.41 8.72 16.26
C GLU A 139 -18.13 8.07 16.78
N TYR A 140 -18.15 6.76 17.06
CA TYR A 140 -16.93 6.06 17.48
C TYR A 140 -15.83 6.14 16.42
N ILE A 141 -16.15 5.93 15.14
CA ILE A 141 -15.17 5.98 14.04
C ILE A 141 -14.55 7.39 13.90
N ARG A 142 -15.26 8.46 14.24
CA ARG A 142 -14.69 9.83 14.25
C ARG A 142 -13.71 10.04 15.40
N ASP A 143 -13.93 9.36 16.52
CA ASP A 143 -13.18 9.55 17.76
C ASP A 143 -11.91 8.70 17.85
N ILE A 144 -11.85 7.57 17.15
CA ILE A 144 -10.72 6.63 17.23
C ILE A 144 -10.17 6.26 15.86
N GLN A 145 -8.88 5.92 15.83
CA GLN A 145 -8.25 5.37 14.64
C GLN A 145 -8.53 3.87 14.53
N VAL A 146 -9.28 3.49 13.49
CA VAL A 146 -9.61 2.10 13.15
C VAL A 146 -9.46 1.92 11.64
N THR A 147 -8.83 0.83 11.22
CA THR A 147 -8.60 0.58 9.78
C THR A 147 -9.85 0.00 9.11
N PRO A 148 -10.03 0.22 7.80
CA PRO A 148 -11.10 -0.45 7.04
C PRO A 148 -11.07 -1.98 7.18
N ALA A 149 -9.87 -2.58 7.30
CA ALA A 149 -9.69 -4.02 7.49
C ALA A 149 -10.23 -4.51 8.84
N GLU A 150 -9.95 -3.81 9.94
CA GLU A 150 -10.50 -4.13 11.26
C GLU A 150 -12.03 -4.06 11.27
N ILE A 151 -12.60 -3.04 10.62
CA ILE A 151 -14.05 -2.92 10.47
C ILE A 151 -14.62 -4.08 9.66
N ALA A 152 -14.05 -4.37 8.49
CA ALA A 152 -14.48 -5.48 7.64
C ALA A 152 -14.43 -6.81 8.38
N GLU A 153 -13.38 -7.06 9.17
CA GLU A 153 -13.28 -8.25 10.01
C GLU A 153 -14.47 -8.36 10.97
N GLN A 154 -14.85 -7.28 11.67
CA GLN A 154 -16.03 -7.30 12.54
C GLN A 154 -17.33 -7.58 11.76
N LEU A 155 -17.46 -7.01 10.55
CA LEU A 155 -18.66 -7.16 9.73
C LEU A 155 -18.87 -8.60 9.24
N MET A 156 -17.80 -9.39 9.13
CA MET A 156 -17.86 -10.79 8.68
C MET A 156 -18.08 -11.81 9.81
N ARG A 157 -18.22 -11.38 11.08
CA ARG A 157 -18.27 -12.31 12.24
C ARG A 157 -19.60 -13.04 12.43
N SER A 158 -20.69 -12.61 11.79
CA SER A 158 -22.00 -13.25 11.94
C SER A 158 -22.92 -12.94 10.77
N ASP A 159 -23.90 -13.80 10.52
CA ASP A 159 -24.91 -13.60 9.47
C ASP A 159 -26.05 -12.64 9.90
N SER A 160 -26.14 -12.30 11.20
CA SER A 160 -27.18 -11.41 11.72
C SER A 160 -26.66 -9.98 11.79
N VAL A 161 -27.23 -9.09 10.97
CA VAL A 161 -26.90 -7.66 10.93
C VAL A 161 -26.89 -7.03 12.33
N ASP A 162 -27.93 -7.23 13.13
CA ASP A 162 -28.00 -6.68 14.49
C ASP A 162 -26.85 -7.16 15.38
N LYS A 163 -26.53 -8.46 15.35
CA LYS A 163 -25.44 -9.02 16.15
C LYS A 163 -24.08 -8.49 15.70
N VAL A 164 -23.88 -8.37 14.40
CA VAL A 164 -22.65 -7.82 13.80
C VAL A 164 -22.44 -6.38 14.25
N LEU A 165 -23.45 -5.52 14.10
CA LEU A 165 -23.33 -4.09 14.42
C LEU A 165 -23.21 -3.85 15.92
N GLN A 166 -23.89 -4.63 16.76
CA GLN A 166 -23.70 -4.61 18.20
C GLN A 166 -22.28 -5.06 18.58
N GLY A 167 -21.78 -6.13 17.96
CA GLY A 167 -20.41 -6.59 18.16
C GLY A 167 -19.36 -5.54 17.76
N LEU A 168 -19.59 -4.85 16.64
CA LEU A 168 -18.74 -3.74 16.20
C LEU A 168 -18.74 -2.59 17.21
N ILE A 169 -19.89 -2.22 17.78
CA ILE A 169 -19.95 -1.21 18.85
C ILE A 169 -19.14 -1.64 20.08
N VAL A 170 -19.24 -2.91 20.48
CA VAL A 170 -18.44 -3.42 21.62
C VAL A 170 -16.95 -3.30 21.32
N PHE A 171 -16.51 -3.73 20.14
CA PHE A 171 -15.12 -3.60 19.69
C PHE A 171 -14.63 -2.14 19.71
N LEU A 172 -15.40 -1.21 19.13
CA LEU A 172 -15.05 0.20 19.07
C LEU A 172 -14.99 0.84 20.48
N LYS A 173 -15.91 0.47 21.38
CA LYS A 173 -15.89 0.91 22.78
C LYS A 173 -14.62 0.45 23.51
N THR A 174 -14.26 -0.82 23.36
CA THR A 174 -13.05 -1.38 23.96
C THR A 174 -11.81 -0.63 23.47
N LYS A 175 -11.69 -0.41 22.16
CA LYS A 175 -10.57 0.30 21.57
C LYS A 175 -10.49 1.77 22.02
N LYS A 176 -11.64 2.45 22.17
CA LYS A 176 -11.68 3.81 22.75
C LYS A 176 -11.16 3.84 24.19
N MET A 177 -11.57 2.88 25.03
CA MET A 177 -11.08 2.79 26.40
C MET A 177 -9.57 2.54 26.47
N GLU A 178 -9.02 1.74 25.56
CA GLU A 178 -7.57 1.51 25.48
C GLU A 178 -6.81 2.79 25.12
N ASN A 179 -7.33 3.57 24.17
CA ASN A 179 -6.72 4.86 23.79
C ASN A 179 -6.79 5.92 24.90
N ASP A 180 -7.88 5.97 25.67
CA ASP A 180 -8.05 6.97 26.75
C ASP A 180 -7.21 6.65 28.01
N ASN A 181 -6.65 5.44 28.11
CA ASN A 181 -5.81 5.00 29.23
C ASN A 181 -4.29 5.19 28.98
N ILE A 182 -3.92 5.83 27.87
CA ILE A 182 -2.53 6.15 27.47
C ILE A 182 -2.33 7.67 27.56
#